data_AF-A0A2B7WFP8-F1
#
_entry.id   AF-A0A2B7WFP8-F1
#
_cell.length_a   1.000
_cell.length_b   1.000
_cell.length_c   1.000
_cell.angle_alpha   90.00
_cell.angle_beta   90.00
_cell.angle_gamma   90.00
#
_symmetry.space_group_name_H-M   'P 1'
#
loop_
_entity.id
_entity.type
_entity.pdbx_description
1 polymer ?
#
loop_
_entity_poly.entity_id
_entity_poly.type
_entity_poly.pdbx_seq_one_letter_code
_entity_poly.pdbx_strand_id
1 'polypeptide(L)'
;MKPVILLTLAFSTALIQASTLHLPRAVGDLCQAPEGPGICEDVSECDGIEQEDKHCAQAGQVECCVNLACDTPQGEGLCRRTDQGCDGGEFSESGDCPGSTQCCVQPESDIEARASCSTIKKNTCSFYRSCLEKKKKCGSKGYPLAYGEHYCKKFTSARPKLSSRGKAWVTKTMHCLQTKLVPYATGTKKGSCSALKTFAFASHPNCYVRSGVCTLPPKDWKVIVNTVGFTELFSSKDALIATLKTVKGCKDFYIWLIKQGVIKMAKKIWDVTKDLGNWFKDRWKDITGWF
;
A
#
# COMPACT_ATOMS: atom_id res chain seq x y z
N MET A 1 58.12 -67.31 16.90
CA MET A 1 57.37 -66.24 17.60
C MET A 1 57.74 -64.90 16.98
N LYS A 2 56.79 -64.29 16.23
CA LYS A 2 56.80 -62.88 15.81
C LYS A 2 55.32 -62.45 15.74
N PRO A 3 54.88 -61.38 16.42
CA PRO A 3 53.50 -60.93 16.33
C PRO A 3 53.31 -60.08 15.07
N VAL A 4 52.23 -60.36 14.33
CA VAL A 4 51.76 -59.52 13.22
C VAL A 4 50.86 -58.45 13.83
N ILE A 5 51.27 -57.19 13.70
CA ILE A 5 50.52 -56.01 14.15
C ILE A 5 49.57 -55.62 13.01
N LEU A 6 48.26 -55.78 13.23
CA LEU A 6 47.22 -55.33 12.31
C LEU A 6 46.81 -53.90 12.71
N LEU A 7 47.14 -52.90 11.88
CA LEU A 7 46.66 -51.52 12.03
C LEU A 7 45.18 -51.45 11.60
N THR A 8 44.29 -51.11 12.53
CA THR A 8 42.91 -50.72 12.22
C THR A 8 42.79 -49.18 12.24
N LEU A 9 42.49 -48.60 11.07
CA LEU A 9 42.18 -47.19 10.90
C LEU A 9 40.80 -46.89 11.49
N ALA A 10 40.75 -46.14 12.59
CA ALA A 10 39.51 -45.60 13.15
C ALA A 10 39.11 -44.32 12.38
N PHE A 11 38.06 -44.40 11.57
CA PHE A 11 37.38 -43.22 11.02
C PHE A 11 36.42 -42.67 12.08
N SER A 12 36.79 -41.57 12.73
CA SER A 12 35.91 -40.82 13.61
C SER A 12 34.92 -39.99 12.78
N THR A 13 33.68 -40.45 12.64
CA THR A 13 32.58 -39.61 12.13
C THR A 13 32.11 -38.69 13.25
N ALA A 14 32.55 -37.43 13.24
CA ALA A 14 31.96 -36.39 14.08
C ALA A 14 30.54 -36.10 13.58
N LEU A 15 29.53 -36.53 14.34
CA LEU A 15 28.15 -36.11 14.15
C LEU A 15 28.03 -34.64 14.57
N ILE A 16 27.83 -33.76 13.59
CA ILE A 16 27.44 -32.37 13.84
C ILE A 16 25.99 -32.41 14.30
N GLN A 17 25.73 -32.28 15.60
CA GLN A 17 24.41 -31.93 16.09
C GLN A 17 24.11 -30.49 15.68
N ALA A 18 23.33 -30.32 14.62
CA ALA A 18 22.73 -29.03 14.29
C ALA A 18 21.66 -28.72 15.35
N SER A 19 22.02 -27.93 16.35
CA SER A 19 21.03 -27.28 17.22
C SER A 19 20.19 -26.35 16.34
N THR A 20 18.95 -26.72 16.09
CA THR A 20 17.97 -25.90 15.37
C THR A 20 17.59 -24.70 16.25
N LEU A 21 18.33 -23.61 16.08
CA LEU A 21 17.94 -22.29 16.54
C LEU A 21 16.64 -21.92 15.80
N HIS A 22 15.49 -22.27 16.38
CA HIS A 22 14.16 -21.93 15.84
C HIS A 22 13.96 -20.43 16.03
N LEU A 23 14.33 -19.66 15.00
CA LEU A 23 13.94 -18.27 14.90
C LEU A 23 12.41 -18.20 14.92
N PRO A 24 11.80 -17.31 15.72
CA PRO A 24 10.35 -17.14 15.71
C PRO A 24 9.90 -16.72 14.31
N ARG A 25 8.81 -17.32 13.81
CA ARG A 25 8.22 -17.02 12.49
C ARG A 25 7.67 -15.60 12.49
N ALA A 26 8.03 -14.79 11.50
CA ALA A 26 7.53 -13.43 11.38
C ALA A 26 6.09 -13.41 10.83
N VAL A 27 5.43 -12.25 10.91
CA VAL A 27 4.15 -12.03 10.21
C VAL A 27 4.32 -12.33 8.72
N GLY A 28 3.42 -13.14 8.16
CA GLY A 28 3.43 -13.61 6.79
C GLY A 28 4.10 -14.98 6.57
N ASP A 29 4.74 -15.56 7.60
CA ASP A 29 5.32 -16.91 7.51
C ASP A 29 4.24 -18.00 7.66
N LEU A 30 4.47 -19.15 7.03
CA LEU A 30 3.58 -20.31 7.15
C LEU A 30 3.64 -20.92 8.56
N CYS A 31 2.49 -21.22 9.12
CA CYS A 31 2.32 -21.91 10.40
C CYS A 31 1.44 -23.17 10.22
N GLN A 32 1.38 -23.99 11.26
CA GLN A 32 0.61 -25.24 11.24
C GLN A 32 -0.32 -25.28 12.45
N ALA A 33 -1.60 -25.46 12.19
CA ALA A 33 -2.65 -25.61 13.19
C ALA A 33 -3.33 -26.99 13.07
N PRO A 34 -4.12 -27.41 14.07
CA PRO A 34 -4.94 -28.63 14.01
C PRO A 34 -5.89 -28.65 12.80
N GLU A 35 -6.41 -27.49 12.42
CA GLU A 35 -7.36 -27.32 11.31
C GLU A 35 -6.69 -27.29 9.94
N GLY A 36 -5.36 -27.13 9.89
CA GLY A 36 -4.59 -27.11 8.64
C GLY A 36 -3.42 -26.14 8.63
N PRO A 37 -2.78 -25.96 7.47
CA PRO A 37 -1.75 -24.94 7.30
C PRO A 37 -2.36 -23.53 7.38
N GLY A 38 -1.65 -22.61 7.99
CA GLY A 38 -2.05 -21.20 8.13
C GLY A 38 -0.90 -20.23 7.86
N ILE A 39 -1.14 -18.95 8.14
CA ILE A 39 -0.14 -17.88 8.07
C ILE A 39 -0.08 -17.17 9.43
N CYS A 40 1.13 -16.86 9.92
CA CYS A 40 1.30 -16.04 11.10
C CYS A 40 0.83 -14.60 10.78
N GLU A 41 -0.27 -14.17 11.38
CA GLU A 41 -0.87 -12.84 11.15
C GLU A 41 -1.28 -12.21 12.49
N ASP A 42 -1.45 -10.89 12.52
CA ASP A 42 -1.95 -10.21 13.72
C ASP A 42 -3.36 -10.70 14.02
N VAL A 43 -3.64 -11.00 15.30
CA VAL A 43 -4.95 -11.51 15.74
C VAL A 43 -6.09 -10.59 15.26
N SER A 44 -5.87 -9.28 15.22
CA SER A 44 -6.88 -8.32 14.74
C SER A 44 -7.08 -8.28 13.22
N GLU A 45 -6.18 -8.92 12.47
CA GLU A 45 -6.20 -9.02 11.00
C GLU A 45 -6.64 -10.40 10.50
N CYS A 46 -6.82 -11.40 11.39
CA CYS A 46 -7.27 -12.74 11.00
C CYS A 46 -8.78 -12.78 10.71
N ASP A 47 -9.14 -13.08 9.46
CA ASP A 47 -10.54 -13.26 9.05
C ASP A 47 -11.05 -14.70 9.25
N GLY A 48 -10.15 -15.68 9.42
CA GLY A 48 -10.40 -17.12 9.55
C GLY A 48 -10.35 -17.66 10.98
N ILE A 49 -9.69 -18.80 11.18
CA ILE A 49 -9.54 -19.45 12.49
C ILE A 49 -8.20 -19.03 13.10
N GLU A 50 -8.27 -18.38 14.25
CA GLU A 50 -7.09 -18.03 15.04
C GLU A 50 -6.69 -19.21 15.93
N GLN A 51 -5.41 -19.59 15.90
CA GLN A 51 -4.86 -20.61 16.77
C GLN A 51 -3.56 -20.14 17.42
N GLU A 52 -3.48 -20.39 18.73
CA GLU A 52 -2.31 -20.09 19.55
C GLU A 52 -1.13 -20.97 19.12
N ASP A 53 -0.26 -20.43 18.26
CA ASP A 53 0.99 -21.07 17.84
C ASP A 53 2.20 -20.37 18.48
N LYS A 54 2.91 -21.11 19.34
CA LYS A 54 4.14 -20.66 20.03
C LYS A 54 5.29 -20.35 19.07
N HIS A 55 5.16 -20.71 17.79
CA HIS A 55 6.18 -20.50 16.77
C HIS A 55 5.96 -19.22 15.95
N CYS A 56 4.78 -18.59 16.00
CA CYS A 56 4.59 -17.25 15.45
C CYS A 56 5.18 -16.20 16.43
N ALA A 57 5.89 -15.21 15.90
CA ALA A 57 6.64 -14.23 16.68
C ALA A 57 5.70 -13.39 17.57
N GLN A 58 6.13 -13.11 18.81
CA GLN A 58 5.33 -12.36 19.80
C GLN A 58 3.95 -13.00 20.05
N ALA A 59 3.97 -14.20 20.67
CA ALA A 59 2.80 -14.88 21.18
C ALA A 59 1.87 -13.91 21.94
N GLY A 60 0.62 -13.82 21.49
CA GLY A 60 -0.44 -12.97 22.04
C GLY A 60 -0.82 -11.74 21.19
N GLN A 61 -0.05 -11.39 20.15
CA GLN A 61 -0.46 -10.39 19.14
C GLN A 61 -0.43 -10.94 17.72
N VAL A 62 0.41 -11.94 17.46
CA VAL A 62 0.46 -12.66 16.19
C VAL A 62 0.20 -14.13 16.47
N GLU A 63 -0.78 -14.69 15.78
CA GLU A 63 -1.21 -16.09 15.92
C GLU A 63 -1.27 -16.76 14.55
N CYS A 64 -1.44 -18.08 14.54
CA CYS A 64 -1.60 -18.81 13.30
C CYS A 64 -3.03 -18.61 12.78
N CYS A 65 -3.18 -17.87 11.69
CA CYS A 65 -4.45 -17.65 11.03
C CYS A 65 -4.68 -18.68 9.92
N VAL A 66 -5.70 -19.52 10.08
CA VAL A 66 -6.11 -20.53 9.09
C VAL A 66 -7.33 -20.02 8.33
N ASN A 67 -7.12 -19.62 7.07
CA ASN A 67 -8.18 -19.18 6.17
C ASN A 67 -8.78 -20.39 5.44
N LEU A 68 -9.71 -21.09 6.10
CA LEU A 68 -10.44 -22.21 5.49
C LEU A 68 -11.77 -21.72 4.91
N ALA A 69 -11.91 -21.81 3.59
CA ALA A 69 -13.15 -21.46 2.90
C ALA A 69 -14.24 -22.52 3.13
N CYS A 70 -15.49 -22.07 3.21
CA CYS A 70 -16.66 -22.91 3.32
C CYS A 70 -17.77 -22.40 2.40
N ASP A 71 -18.61 -23.31 1.94
CA ASP A 71 -19.75 -23.02 1.06
C ASP A 71 -21.03 -23.55 1.69
N THR A 72 -22.12 -22.80 1.54
CA THR A 72 -23.41 -23.07 2.16
C THR A 72 -24.54 -22.66 1.21
N PRO A 73 -25.77 -23.15 1.40
CA PRO A 73 -26.92 -22.65 0.65
C PRO A 73 -27.20 -21.15 0.82
N GLN A 74 -26.64 -20.49 1.86
CA GLN A 74 -26.77 -19.06 2.11
C GLN A 74 -25.61 -18.22 1.53
N GLY A 75 -24.58 -18.88 0.96
CA GLY A 75 -23.43 -18.23 0.33
C GLY A 75 -22.08 -18.80 0.80
N GLU A 76 -21.00 -18.29 0.17
CA GLU A 76 -19.62 -18.62 0.51
C GLU A 76 -19.12 -17.82 1.74
N GLY A 77 -18.24 -18.44 2.53
CA GLY A 77 -17.70 -17.85 3.76
C GLY A 77 -16.32 -18.41 4.15
N LEU A 78 -15.89 -18.07 5.37
CA LEU A 78 -14.72 -18.66 6.02
C LEU A 78 -15.15 -19.36 7.32
N CYS A 79 -14.52 -20.49 7.62
CA CYS A 79 -14.71 -21.16 8.89
C CYS A 79 -14.16 -20.29 10.03
N ARG A 80 -14.97 -20.09 11.08
CA ARG A 80 -14.59 -19.35 12.29
C ARG A 80 -15.12 -20.04 13.54
N ARG A 81 -14.48 -19.79 14.67
CA ARG A 81 -15.04 -20.23 15.96
C ARG A 81 -16.20 -19.33 16.37
N THR A 82 -17.26 -19.93 16.90
CA THR A 82 -18.48 -19.21 17.28
C THR A 82 -18.27 -18.23 18.43
N ASP A 83 -17.32 -18.52 19.33
CA ASP A 83 -16.94 -17.66 20.46
C ASP A 83 -16.14 -16.41 20.05
N GLN A 84 -15.54 -16.41 18.86
CA GLN A 84 -14.87 -15.25 18.27
C GLN A 84 -15.82 -14.34 17.45
N GLY A 85 -17.06 -14.77 17.26
CA GLY A 85 -18.06 -14.05 16.49
C GLY A 85 -17.84 -14.12 14.98
N CYS A 86 -18.84 -13.66 14.22
CA CYS A 86 -18.81 -13.58 12.76
C CYS A 86 -18.90 -12.09 12.37
N ASP A 87 -17.73 -11.46 12.21
CA ASP A 87 -17.62 -10.00 12.00
C ASP A 87 -18.35 -9.57 10.71
N GLY A 88 -19.55 -9.01 10.84
CA GLY A 88 -20.37 -8.53 9.72
C GLY A 88 -21.07 -9.62 8.90
N GLY A 89 -21.17 -10.84 9.42
CA GLY A 89 -21.89 -11.96 8.79
C GLY A 89 -22.75 -12.72 9.78
N GLU A 90 -23.27 -13.87 9.35
CA GLU A 90 -24.01 -14.81 10.18
C GLU A 90 -23.36 -16.20 10.13
N PHE A 91 -23.43 -16.96 11.23
CA PHE A 91 -23.00 -18.35 11.21
C PHE A 91 -24.07 -19.20 10.54
N SER A 92 -23.68 -19.97 9.53
CA SER A 92 -24.54 -21.00 8.95
C SER A 92 -24.44 -22.29 9.75
N GLU A 93 -25.59 -22.95 9.93
CA GLU A 93 -25.66 -24.34 10.45
C GLU A 93 -25.19 -25.37 9.42
N SER A 94 -24.89 -24.93 8.19
CA SER A 94 -24.35 -25.72 7.09
C SER A 94 -22.96 -25.22 6.67
N GLY A 95 -22.17 -26.08 6.03
CA GLY A 95 -20.80 -25.78 5.57
C GLY A 95 -19.77 -26.71 6.21
N ASP A 96 -18.84 -27.19 5.40
CA ASP A 96 -17.83 -28.19 5.78
C ASP A 96 -16.67 -27.58 6.59
N CYS A 97 -16.97 -27.15 7.82
CA CYS A 97 -15.97 -26.62 8.75
C CYS A 97 -15.54 -27.67 9.80
N PRO A 98 -14.24 -27.83 10.08
CA PRO A 98 -13.74 -28.83 11.02
C PRO A 98 -13.94 -28.43 12.48
N GLY A 99 -14.11 -29.43 13.35
CA GLY A 99 -14.12 -29.25 14.80
C GLY A 99 -15.32 -28.44 15.31
N SER A 100 -15.06 -27.45 16.17
CA SER A 100 -16.07 -26.56 16.76
C SER A 100 -16.23 -25.24 16.01
N THR A 101 -15.89 -25.22 14.71
CA THR A 101 -16.01 -24.02 13.86
C THR A 101 -17.26 -24.10 12.99
N GLN A 102 -17.83 -22.94 12.67
CA GLN A 102 -18.99 -22.82 11.79
C GLN A 102 -18.66 -21.88 10.63
N CYS A 103 -19.38 -22.05 9.52
CA CYS A 103 -19.18 -21.20 8.35
C CYS A 103 -19.74 -19.80 8.63
N CYS A 104 -18.84 -18.80 8.72
CA CYS A 104 -19.22 -17.40 8.83
C CYS A 104 -19.51 -16.88 7.42
N VAL A 105 -20.80 -16.87 7.06
CA VAL A 105 -21.27 -16.41 5.75
C VAL A 105 -21.55 -14.92 5.79
N GLN A 106 -21.04 -14.21 4.80
CA GLN A 106 -21.37 -12.79 4.61
C GLN A 106 -22.60 -12.74 3.69
N PRO A 107 -23.59 -11.86 3.93
CA PRO A 107 -24.80 -11.82 3.11
C PRO A 107 -24.44 -11.56 1.64
N GLU A 108 -25.08 -12.28 0.70
CA GLU A 108 -24.77 -12.24 -0.75
C GLU A 108 -24.69 -10.82 -1.34
N SER A 109 -25.50 -9.89 -0.83
CA SER A 109 -25.49 -8.48 -1.24
C SER A 109 -24.18 -7.73 -0.91
N ASP A 110 -23.43 -8.21 0.09
CA ASP A 110 -22.12 -7.68 0.48
C ASP A 110 -20.98 -8.39 -0.25
N ILE A 111 -21.15 -9.63 -0.73
CA ILE A 111 -20.16 -10.34 -1.55
C ILE A 111 -20.13 -9.74 -2.97
N GLU A 112 -21.29 -9.48 -3.58
CA GLU A 112 -21.37 -8.86 -4.90
C GLU A 112 -20.87 -7.39 -4.87
N ALA A 113 -21.17 -6.69 -3.77
CA ALA A 113 -20.62 -5.36 -3.51
C ALA A 113 -19.11 -5.38 -3.22
N ARG A 114 -18.58 -6.31 -2.41
CA ARG A 114 -17.13 -6.45 -2.15
C ARG A 114 -16.37 -6.85 -3.41
N ALA A 115 -16.84 -7.83 -4.17
CA ALA A 115 -16.22 -8.24 -5.44
C ALA A 115 -16.18 -7.10 -6.47
N SER A 116 -17.25 -6.31 -6.57
CA SER A 116 -17.29 -5.12 -7.43
C SER A 116 -16.38 -3.98 -6.95
N CYS A 117 -16.18 -3.85 -5.63
CA CYS A 117 -15.34 -2.82 -5.02
C CYS A 117 -13.85 -3.20 -4.92
N SER A 118 -13.52 -4.49 -5.09
CA SER A 118 -12.15 -4.98 -5.24
C SER A 118 -11.58 -4.72 -6.64
N THR A 119 -12.45 -4.68 -7.67
CA THR A 119 -12.02 -4.50 -9.06
C THR A 119 -12.19 -3.06 -9.54
N ILE A 120 -11.07 -2.33 -9.66
CA ILE A 120 -11.08 -0.94 -10.10
C ILE A 120 -11.32 -0.82 -11.61
N LYS A 121 -12.50 -0.30 -11.98
CA LYS A 121 -12.82 0.08 -13.36
C LYS A 121 -11.97 1.29 -13.78
N LYS A 122 -11.18 1.13 -14.85
CA LYS A 122 -10.32 2.20 -15.37
C LYS A 122 -11.16 3.36 -15.91
N ASN A 123 -10.66 4.60 -15.74
CA ASN A 123 -11.29 5.83 -16.23
C ASN A 123 -12.68 6.14 -15.68
N THR A 124 -13.08 5.53 -14.56
CA THR A 124 -14.33 5.89 -13.86
C THR A 124 -14.03 6.50 -12.50
N CYS A 125 -15.02 7.22 -11.96
CA CYS A 125 -14.96 7.82 -10.62
C CYS A 125 -15.96 7.23 -9.64
N SER A 126 -16.79 6.27 -10.10
CA SER A 126 -17.87 5.69 -9.31
C SER A 126 -17.38 4.99 -8.05
N PHE A 127 -16.16 4.42 -8.06
CA PHE A 127 -15.55 3.77 -6.88
C PHE A 127 -15.67 4.62 -5.61
N TYR A 128 -15.41 5.93 -5.70
CA TYR A 128 -15.45 6.81 -4.54
C TYR A 128 -16.82 6.86 -3.87
N ARG A 129 -17.89 6.89 -4.66
CA ARG A 129 -19.26 6.98 -4.16
C ARG A 129 -19.87 5.61 -3.89
N SER A 130 -19.78 4.72 -4.87
CA SER A 130 -20.43 3.40 -4.85
C SER A 130 -19.76 2.43 -3.88
N CYS A 131 -18.46 2.61 -3.60
CA CYS A 131 -17.69 1.71 -2.75
C CYS A 131 -17.18 2.42 -1.50
N LEU A 132 -16.27 3.39 -1.67
CA LEU A 132 -15.54 3.95 -0.55
C LEU A 132 -16.45 4.74 0.40
N GLU A 133 -17.33 5.59 -0.13
CA GLU A 133 -18.28 6.34 0.70
C GLU A 133 -19.37 5.44 1.27
N LYS A 134 -19.89 4.46 0.52
CA LYS A 134 -20.87 3.49 1.03
C LYS A 134 -20.34 2.76 2.27
N LYS A 135 -19.06 2.35 2.27
CA LYS A 135 -18.41 1.66 3.39
C LYS A 135 -18.00 2.61 4.52
N LYS A 136 -17.43 3.78 4.20
CA LYS A 136 -16.81 4.66 5.21
C LYS A 136 -17.74 5.74 5.75
N LYS A 137 -18.80 6.09 5.02
CA LYS A 137 -19.85 7.06 5.39
C LYS A 137 -19.27 8.37 5.94
N CYS A 138 -18.28 8.93 5.24
CA CYS A 138 -17.57 10.13 5.68
C CYS A 138 -18.33 11.44 5.42
N GLY A 139 -19.48 11.36 4.75
CA GLY A 139 -20.35 12.47 4.42
C GLY A 139 -19.87 13.27 3.22
N SER A 140 -20.68 14.24 2.80
CA SER A 140 -20.43 15.08 1.62
C SER A 140 -19.15 15.91 1.69
N LYS A 141 -18.66 16.20 2.89
CA LYS A 141 -17.39 16.91 3.16
C LYS A 141 -16.20 15.95 3.35
N GLY A 142 -16.45 14.65 3.39
CA GLY A 142 -15.45 13.62 3.58
C GLY A 142 -14.54 13.46 2.35
N TYR A 143 -13.37 12.86 2.57
CA TYR A 143 -12.40 12.61 1.51
C TYR A 143 -12.99 11.91 0.26
N PRO A 144 -13.81 10.83 0.38
CA PRO A 144 -14.30 10.12 -0.79
C PRO A 144 -15.03 11.02 -1.79
N LEU A 145 -15.94 11.87 -1.31
CA LEU A 145 -16.79 12.71 -2.17
C LEU A 145 -16.18 14.08 -2.45
N ALA A 146 -15.78 14.82 -1.40
CA ALA A 146 -15.32 16.20 -1.52
C ALA A 146 -13.97 16.32 -2.23
N TYR A 147 -13.16 15.25 -2.19
CA TYR A 147 -11.81 15.26 -2.73
C TYR A 147 -11.62 14.20 -3.81
N GLY A 148 -11.74 12.92 -3.46
CA GLY A 148 -11.47 11.79 -4.36
C GLY A 148 -12.31 11.83 -5.63
N GLU A 149 -13.64 11.83 -5.49
CA GLU A 149 -14.55 11.88 -6.62
C GLU A 149 -14.46 13.21 -7.38
N HIS A 150 -14.42 14.33 -6.65
CA HIS A 150 -14.32 15.68 -7.23
C HIS A 150 -13.13 15.81 -8.18
N TYR A 151 -11.93 15.47 -7.72
CA TYR A 151 -10.73 15.56 -8.55
C TYR A 151 -10.65 14.50 -9.63
N CYS A 152 -11.17 13.30 -9.37
CA CYS A 152 -11.31 12.27 -10.39
C CYS A 152 -12.14 12.77 -11.59
N LYS A 153 -13.27 13.45 -11.33
CA LYS A 153 -14.12 14.03 -12.38
C LYS A 153 -13.42 15.17 -13.10
N LYS A 154 -12.75 16.08 -12.37
CA LYS A 154 -11.97 17.17 -12.98
C LYS A 154 -10.89 16.65 -13.93
N PHE A 155 -10.15 15.61 -13.53
CA PHE A 155 -9.14 15.00 -14.41
C PHE A 155 -9.77 14.29 -15.60
N THR A 156 -10.93 13.65 -15.43
CA THR A 156 -11.70 13.09 -16.55
C THR A 156 -12.06 14.18 -17.57
N SER A 157 -12.54 15.34 -17.12
CA SER A 157 -12.86 16.49 -17.97
C SER A 157 -11.64 17.17 -18.59
N ALA A 158 -10.48 17.16 -17.92
CA ALA A 158 -9.24 17.72 -18.44
C ALA A 158 -8.53 16.80 -19.44
N ARG A 159 -8.83 15.50 -19.41
CA ARG A 159 -8.18 14.45 -20.20
C ARG A 159 -8.12 14.72 -21.72
N PRO A 160 -9.12 15.32 -22.38
CA PRO A 160 -9.03 15.68 -23.79
C PRO A 160 -7.93 16.70 -24.12
N LYS A 161 -7.53 17.55 -23.15
CA LYS A 161 -6.51 18.60 -23.33
C LYS A 161 -5.07 18.09 -23.23
N LEU A 162 -4.89 16.85 -22.78
CA LEU A 162 -3.58 16.21 -22.58
C LEU A 162 -3.09 15.51 -23.85
N SER A 163 -1.77 15.36 -23.95
CA SER A 163 -1.14 14.48 -24.94
C SER A 163 -1.53 13.01 -24.71
N SER A 164 -1.20 12.11 -25.65
CA SER A 164 -1.39 10.68 -25.47
C SER A 164 -0.69 10.14 -24.21
N ARG A 165 0.50 10.67 -23.88
CA ARG A 165 1.23 10.32 -22.64
C ARG A 165 0.50 10.84 -21.40
N GLY A 166 0.01 12.07 -21.44
CA GLY A 166 -0.78 12.66 -20.34
C GLY A 166 -2.10 11.91 -20.11
N LYS A 167 -2.80 11.51 -21.17
CA LYS A 167 -4.02 10.68 -21.07
C LYS A 167 -3.73 9.33 -20.40
N ALA A 168 -2.64 8.67 -20.78
CA ALA A 168 -2.20 7.43 -20.15
C ALA A 168 -1.82 7.65 -18.67
N TRP A 169 -1.16 8.76 -18.35
CA TRP A 169 -0.82 9.13 -16.98
C TRP A 169 -2.07 9.31 -16.11
N VAL A 170 -3.11 10.00 -16.61
CA VAL A 170 -4.39 10.14 -15.89
C VAL A 170 -5.01 8.77 -15.60
N THR A 171 -5.10 7.89 -16.61
CA THR A 171 -5.65 6.55 -16.44
C THR A 171 -4.87 5.73 -15.40
N LYS A 172 -3.53 5.72 -15.48
CA LYS A 172 -2.68 4.98 -14.53
C LYS A 172 -2.77 5.54 -13.11
N THR A 173 -2.78 6.86 -12.99
CA THR A 173 -2.87 7.56 -11.70
C THR A 173 -4.21 7.30 -11.02
N MET A 174 -5.32 7.48 -11.75
CA MET A 174 -6.67 7.19 -11.22
C MET A 174 -6.78 5.76 -10.73
N HIS A 175 -6.28 4.80 -11.51
CA HIS A 175 -6.30 3.39 -11.13
C HIS A 175 -5.46 3.15 -9.87
N CYS A 176 -4.21 3.62 -9.83
CA CYS A 176 -3.32 3.48 -8.66
C CYS A 176 -3.95 4.03 -7.38
N LEU A 177 -4.50 5.25 -7.43
CA LEU A 177 -5.13 5.90 -6.28
C LEU A 177 -6.35 5.14 -5.77
N GLN A 178 -7.23 4.69 -6.66
CA GLN A 178 -8.42 3.93 -6.27
C GLN A 178 -8.02 2.55 -5.72
N THR A 179 -7.07 1.86 -6.35
CA THR A 179 -6.56 0.56 -5.88
C THR A 179 -6.01 0.64 -4.47
N LYS A 180 -5.27 1.71 -4.12
CA LYS A 180 -4.76 1.90 -2.76
C LYS A 180 -5.87 1.98 -1.70
N LEU A 181 -7.06 2.41 -2.09
CA LEU A 181 -8.21 2.60 -1.20
C LEU A 181 -9.15 1.39 -1.16
N VAL A 182 -8.91 0.36 -1.99
CA VAL A 182 -9.71 -0.88 -1.99
C VAL A 182 -9.83 -1.49 -0.60
N PRO A 183 -8.75 -1.60 0.22
CA PRO A 183 -8.89 -2.20 1.54
C PRO A 183 -9.87 -1.46 2.47
N TYR A 184 -9.94 -0.13 2.37
CA TYR A 184 -10.92 0.67 3.10
C TYR A 184 -12.34 0.52 2.55
N ALA A 185 -12.48 0.29 1.25
CA ALA A 185 -13.77 0.11 0.59
C ALA A 185 -14.35 -1.29 0.80
N THR A 186 -13.51 -2.32 0.93
CA THR A 186 -13.94 -3.71 1.18
C THR A 186 -14.05 -4.03 2.66
N GLY A 187 -13.45 -3.22 3.53
CA GLY A 187 -13.48 -3.41 4.99
C GLY A 187 -12.29 -4.17 5.56
N THR A 188 -11.42 -4.73 4.72
CA THR A 188 -10.15 -5.37 5.13
C THR A 188 -9.19 -4.40 5.83
N LYS A 189 -9.36 -3.09 5.63
CA LYS A 189 -8.70 -2.06 6.44
C LYS A 189 -9.70 -1.20 7.21
N LYS A 190 -9.70 -1.36 8.53
CA LYS A 190 -10.47 -0.52 9.47
C LYS A 190 -9.80 0.88 9.61
N GLY A 191 -10.55 1.85 10.15
CA GLY A 191 -10.01 3.21 10.41
C GLY A 191 -11.03 4.35 10.26
N SER A 192 -10.78 5.50 10.88
CA SER A 192 -11.67 6.67 10.81
C SER A 192 -11.59 7.38 9.45
N CYS A 193 -12.55 8.27 9.18
CA CYS A 193 -12.51 9.14 7.99
C CYS A 193 -11.27 10.04 7.94
N SER A 194 -10.75 10.42 9.11
CA SER A 194 -9.49 11.17 9.22
C SER A 194 -8.29 10.30 8.85
N ALA A 195 -8.23 9.07 9.37
CA ALA A 195 -7.18 8.11 9.02
C ALA A 195 -7.19 7.77 7.52
N LEU A 196 -8.38 7.53 6.95
CA LEU A 196 -8.57 7.33 5.52
C LEU A 196 -8.03 8.52 4.71
N LYS A 197 -8.39 9.74 5.10
CA LYS A 197 -7.94 10.96 4.42
C LYS A 197 -6.41 11.08 4.43
N THR A 198 -5.79 10.86 5.58
CA THR A 198 -4.33 10.88 5.74
C THR A 198 -3.66 9.82 4.87
N PHE A 199 -4.14 8.57 4.92
CA PHE A 199 -3.62 7.48 4.10
C PHE A 199 -3.77 7.79 2.60
N ALA A 200 -4.93 8.30 2.20
CA ALA A 200 -5.19 8.61 0.81
C ALA A 200 -4.22 9.67 0.28
N PHE A 201 -3.99 10.76 1.01
CA PHE A 201 -3.01 11.78 0.64
C PHE A 201 -1.58 11.25 0.58
N ALA A 202 -1.18 10.38 1.52
CA ALA A 202 0.14 9.76 1.52
C ALA A 202 0.41 8.89 0.27
N SER A 203 -0.64 8.34 -0.35
CA SER A 203 -0.49 7.54 -1.58
C SER A 203 -0.21 8.35 -2.84
N HIS A 204 -0.53 9.66 -2.86
CA HIS A 204 -0.50 10.48 -4.07
C HIS A 204 0.90 10.60 -4.70
N PRO A 205 1.97 10.96 -3.95
CA PRO A 205 3.30 11.12 -4.53
C PRO A 205 3.79 9.88 -5.29
N ASN A 206 3.63 8.70 -4.68
CA ASN A 206 4.04 7.44 -5.29
C ASN A 206 3.23 7.13 -6.55
N CYS A 207 1.90 7.28 -6.51
CA CYS A 207 1.05 7.04 -7.67
C CYS A 207 1.35 8.01 -8.84
N TYR A 208 1.63 9.28 -8.56
CA TYR A 208 1.98 10.27 -9.59
C TYR A 208 3.29 9.92 -10.30
N VAL A 209 4.32 9.60 -9.51
CA VAL A 209 5.63 9.26 -10.03
C VAL A 209 5.61 7.95 -10.80
N ARG A 210 5.05 6.88 -10.22
CA ARG A 210 4.98 5.56 -10.88
C ARG A 210 4.13 5.59 -12.16
N SER A 211 3.16 6.49 -12.24
CA SER A 211 2.36 6.68 -13.44
C SER A 211 3.08 7.48 -14.53
N GLY A 212 4.23 8.10 -14.21
CA GLY A 212 5.13 8.74 -15.17
C GLY A 212 5.07 10.26 -15.23
N VAL A 213 4.56 10.95 -14.19
CA VAL A 213 4.39 12.43 -14.20
C VAL A 213 5.67 13.16 -14.59
N CYS A 214 6.82 12.66 -14.16
CA CYS A 214 8.12 13.29 -14.33
C CYS A 214 8.63 13.34 -15.77
N THR A 215 8.04 12.55 -16.65
CA THR A 215 8.44 12.45 -18.07
C THR A 215 7.39 13.02 -19.02
N LEU A 216 6.35 13.68 -18.50
CA LEU A 216 5.34 14.32 -19.32
C LEU A 216 5.88 15.62 -19.95
N PRO A 217 5.37 16.01 -21.12
CA PRO A 217 5.75 17.29 -21.71
C PRO A 217 5.20 18.47 -20.88
N PRO A 218 5.85 19.66 -20.92
CA PRO A 218 5.43 20.83 -20.14
C PRO A 218 3.96 21.27 -20.36
N LYS A 219 3.42 21.05 -21.56
CA LYS A 219 1.99 21.30 -21.87
C LYS A 219 1.07 20.48 -20.95
N ASP A 220 1.40 19.22 -20.73
CA ASP A 220 0.61 18.34 -19.87
C ASP A 220 0.75 18.75 -18.41
N TRP A 221 1.95 19.12 -17.95
CA TRP A 221 2.15 19.65 -16.60
C TRP A 221 1.30 20.89 -16.33
N LYS A 222 1.18 21.81 -17.30
CA LYS A 222 0.32 22.99 -17.18
C LYS A 222 -1.15 22.61 -17.03
N VAL A 223 -1.64 21.67 -17.85
CA VAL A 223 -3.03 21.17 -17.73
C VAL A 223 -3.25 20.50 -16.37
N ILE A 224 -2.30 19.66 -15.93
CA ILE A 224 -2.36 18.98 -14.64
C ILE A 224 -2.47 20.01 -13.52
N VAL A 225 -1.55 20.96 -13.41
CA VAL A 225 -1.55 22.00 -12.34
C VAL A 225 -2.84 22.84 -12.38
N ASN A 226 -3.31 23.23 -13.56
CA ASN A 226 -4.53 24.03 -13.71
C ASN A 226 -5.81 23.27 -13.31
N THR A 227 -5.81 21.95 -13.39
CA THR A 227 -7.00 21.13 -13.08
C THR A 227 -7.32 21.12 -11.57
N VAL A 228 -6.31 21.33 -10.75
CA VAL A 228 -6.33 21.00 -9.32
C VAL A 228 -6.07 22.20 -8.42
N GLY A 229 -5.27 23.16 -8.90
CA GLY A 229 -4.70 24.19 -8.03
C GLY A 229 -3.59 23.64 -7.13
N PHE A 230 -2.59 24.46 -6.80
CA PHE A 230 -1.38 24.03 -6.10
C PHE A 230 -1.61 23.52 -4.67
N THR A 231 -2.54 24.14 -3.94
CA THR A 231 -2.86 23.78 -2.55
C THR A 231 -3.46 22.38 -2.42
N GLU A 232 -4.20 21.97 -3.44
CA GLU A 232 -4.95 20.73 -3.45
C GLU A 232 -4.13 19.62 -4.11
N LEU A 233 -3.49 19.87 -5.27
CA LEU A 233 -2.67 18.85 -5.97
C LEU A 233 -1.63 18.17 -5.08
N PHE A 234 -1.14 18.88 -4.08
CA PHE A 234 -0.04 18.46 -3.25
C PHE A 234 -0.33 18.68 -1.77
N SER A 235 -1.54 18.37 -1.28
CA SER A 235 -1.83 18.51 0.16
C SER A 235 -0.82 17.77 1.07
N SER A 236 -0.04 16.81 0.55
CA SER A 236 1.22 16.32 1.14
C SER A 236 2.46 16.88 0.43
N LYS A 237 2.68 18.20 0.52
CA LYS A 237 3.76 18.91 -0.20
C LYS A 237 5.13 18.33 0.11
N ASP A 238 5.40 18.03 1.38
CA ASP A 238 6.68 17.51 1.82
C ASP A 238 6.94 16.10 1.30
N ALA A 239 5.92 15.23 1.30
CA ALA A 239 6.01 13.87 0.77
C ALA A 239 6.24 13.88 -0.75
N LEU A 240 5.58 14.80 -1.47
CA LEU A 240 5.85 15.00 -2.89
C LEU A 240 7.28 15.49 -3.11
N ILE A 241 7.72 16.54 -2.42
CA ILE A 241 9.05 17.10 -2.57
C ILE A 241 10.12 16.03 -2.28
N ALA A 242 9.94 15.26 -1.21
CA ALA A 242 10.82 14.14 -0.88
C ALA A 242 10.87 13.11 -2.02
N THR A 243 9.72 12.70 -2.54
CA THR A 243 9.64 11.72 -3.64
C THR A 243 10.27 12.25 -4.95
N LEU A 244 10.01 13.51 -5.31
CA LEU A 244 10.57 14.11 -6.52
C LEU A 244 12.08 14.31 -6.44
N LYS A 245 12.63 14.51 -5.23
CA LYS A 245 14.08 14.61 -5.01
C LYS A 245 14.79 13.26 -5.17
N THR A 246 14.15 12.16 -4.77
CA THR A 246 14.77 10.83 -4.78
C THR A 246 14.63 10.12 -6.12
N VAL A 247 13.64 10.48 -6.94
CA VAL A 247 13.38 9.79 -8.20
C VAL A 247 14.18 10.41 -9.34
N LYS A 248 15.13 9.62 -9.87
CA LYS A 248 15.93 9.94 -11.06
C LYS A 248 14.99 10.25 -12.24
N GLY A 249 15.06 11.48 -12.76
CA GLY A 249 14.22 11.97 -13.87
C GLY A 249 13.11 12.96 -13.48
N CYS A 250 12.88 13.21 -12.19
CA CYS A 250 11.89 14.20 -11.75
C CYS A 250 12.45 15.63 -11.60
N LYS A 251 13.74 15.84 -11.90
CA LYS A 251 14.43 17.13 -11.80
C LYS A 251 13.77 18.20 -12.68
N ASP A 252 13.45 17.88 -13.93
CA ASP A 252 12.88 18.85 -14.88
C ASP A 252 11.48 19.27 -14.47
N PHE A 253 10.66 18.31 -14.03
CA PHE A 253 9.35 18.61 -13.48
C PHE A 253 9.45 19.48 -12.23
N TYR A 254 10.37 19.17 -11.31
CA TYR A 254 10.61 19.97 -10.10
C TYR A 254 11.07 21.40 -10.42
N ILE A 255 12.02 21.58 -11.34
CA ILE A 255 12.47 22.91 -11.80
C ILE A 255 11.33 23.66 -12.47
N TRP A 256 10.54 22.98 -13.30
CA TRP A 256 9.38 23.58 -13.96
C TRP A 256 8.35 24.09 -12.93
N LEU A 257 8.06 23.31 -11.88
CA LEU A 257 7.19 23.73 -10.79
C LEU A 257 7.72 24.99 -10.08
N ILE A 258 9.03 25.11 -9.88
CA ILE A 258 9.64 26.32 -9.31
C ILE A 258 9.45 27.52 -10.25
N LYS A 259 9.74 27.36 -11.55
CA LYS A 259 9.62 28.43 -12.55
C LYS A 259 8.19 28.96 -12.69
N GLN A 260 7.19 28.09 -12.52
CA GLN A 260 5.78 28.49 -12.55
C GLN A 260 5.29 29.07 -11.21
N GLY A 261 6.18 29.26 -10.22
CA GLY A 261 5.82 29.75 -8.89
C GLY A 261 4.96 28.77 -8.09
N VAL A 262 4.88 27.52 -8.54
CA VAL A 262 4.03 26.47 -7.95
C VAL A 262 4.67 25.99 -6.66
N ILE A 263 5.96 25.66 -6.66
CA ILE A 263 6.70 25.25 -5.45
C ILE A 263 7.78 26.29 -5.13
N LYS A 264 7.93 26.64 -3.85
CA LYS A 264 9.11 27.39 -3.39
C LYS A 264 10.32 26.46 -3.40
N MET A 265 11.44 26.93 -3.95
CA MET A 265 12.70 26.19 -3.90
C MET A 265 13.00 25.79 -2.45
N ALA A 266 13.28 24.51 -2.22
CA ALA A 266 13.56 24.04 -0.86
C ALA A 266 14.72 24.88 -0.29
N LYS A 267 14.56 25.41 0.92
CA LYS A 267 15.53 26.31 1.59
C LYS A 267 16.99 25.83 1.44
N LYS A 268 17.20 24.52 1.61
CA LYS A 268 18.49 23.83 1.44
C LYS A 268 19.11 23.91 0.03
N ILE A 269 18.32 23.96 -1.03
CA ILE A 269 18.81 24.14 -2.41
C ILE A 269 19.12 25.61 -2.65
N TRP A 270 18.31 26.53 -2.11
CA TRP A 270 18.60 27.96 -2.19
C TRP A 270 19.91 28.30 -1.45
N ASP A 271 20.14 27.72 -0.26
CA ASP A 271 21.40 27.87 0.48
C ASP A 271 22.58 27.37 -0.37
N VAL A 272 22.49 26.18 -0.96
CA VAL A 272 23.55 25.63 -1.83
C VAL A 272 23.76 26.46 -3.10
N THR A 273 22.70 26.94 -3.76
CA THR A 273 22.84 27.78 -4.96
C THR A 273 23.30 29.20 -4.65
N LYS A 274 22.99 29.73 -3.45
CA LYS A 274 23.54 30.98 -2.97
C LYS A 274 25.00 30.81 -2.63
N ASP A 275 25.38 29.74 -1.96
CA ASP A 275 26.78 29.47 -1.64
C ASP A 275 27.60 29.24 -2.90
N LEU A 276 27.09 28.49 -3.88
CA LEU A 276 27.73 28.37 -5.20
C LEU A 276 27.76 29.71 -5.94
N GLY A 277 26.69 30.49 -5.92
CA GLY A 277 26.64 31.81 -6.57
C GLY A 277 27.57 32.83 -5.92
N ASN A 278 27.68 32.83 -4.59
CA ASN A 278 28.59 33.65 -3.82
C ASN A 278 30.03 33.17 -4.03
N TRP A 279 30.29 31.87 -3.98
CA TRP A 279 31.60 31.29 -4.29
C TRP A 279 32.05 31.64 -5.71
N PHE A 280 31.19 31.52 -6.71
CA PHE A 280 31.51 31.95 -8.07
C PHE A 280 31.73 33.46 -8.16
N LYS A 281 30.97 34.27 -7.42
CA LYS A 281 31.13 35.74 -7.39
C LYS A 281 32.43 36.16 -6.69
N ASP A 282 32.80 35.50 -5.61
CA ASP A 282 34.03 35.76 -4.86
C ASP A 282 35.24 35.25 -5.64
N ARG A 283 35.15 34.06 -6.24
CA ARG A 283 36.17 33.53 -7.16
C ARG A 283 36.33 34.40 -8.41
N TRP A 284 35.25 34.97 -8.94
CA TRP A 284 35.30 35.91 -10.06
C TRP A 284 35.98 37.22 -9.66
N LYS A 285 35.71 37.75 -8.47
CA LYS A 285 36.42 38.92 -7.93
C LYS A 285 37.91 38.65 -7.73
N ASP A 286 38.29 37.45 -7.28
CA ASP A 286 39.70 37.05 -7.16
C ASP A 286 40.40 36.97 -8.53
N ILE A 287 39.68 36.51 -9.56
CA ILE A 287 40.19 36.42 -10.95
C ILE A 287 40.28 37.80 -11.61
N THR A 288 39.31 38.69 -11.38
CA THR A 288 39.30 40.04 -11.97
C THR A 288 40.06 41.07 -11.15
N GLY A 289 40.53 40.76 -9.95
CA GLY A 289 41.36 41.65 -9.12
C GLY A 289 42.84 41.71 -9.55
N TRP A 290 43.22 40.97 -10.60
CA TRP A 290 44.56 40.93 -11.20
C TRP A 290 44.63 41.61 -12.58
N PHE A 291 43.53 42.22 -13.04
CA PHE A 291 43.43 43.08 -14.22
C PHE A 291 42.97 44.47 -13.77
#